data_AF-A0A7C2GVW1-F1
#
_entry.id   AF-A0A7C2GVW1-F1
#
_cell.length_a   1.000
_cell.length_b   1.000
_cell.length_c   1.000
_cell.angle_alpha   90.00
_cell.angle_beta   90.00
_cell.angle_gamma   90.00
#
_symmetry.space_group_name_H-M   'P 1'
#
loop_
_entity.id
_entity.type
_entity.pdbx_description
1 polymer ?
#
loop_
_entity_poly.entity_id
_entity_poly.type
_entity_poly.pdbx_seq_one_letter_code
_entity_poly.pdbx_strand_id
1 'polypeptide(L)'
;MAATFGANSTEYDDPLFQEAATHFHLGQWEKAIRALETLKARYPGDARIAQMLQDAQFKAQLEAKTQVKEKRWIIPWRAMLVRTAMVLVILGLLFAGVWMVRAQLLPMLANAQLQRQQMQLLNQAKAALAAGNFDEAE
;
A
#
# COMPACT_ATOMS: atom_id res chain seq x y z
N MET A 1 64.27 -3.62 24.79
CA MET A 1 63.59 -4.71 24.07
C MET A 1 62.81 -4.07 22.93
N ALA A 2 63.27 -4.29 21.70
CA ALA A 2 62.69 -3.72 20.49
C ALA A 2 61.45 -4.54 20.08
N ALA A 3 60.29 -3.88 19.97
CA ALA A 3 59.12 -4.44 19.30
C ALA A 3 58.85 -3.56 18.06
N THR A 4 59.33 -4.08 16.93
CA THR A 4 58.91 -3.85 15.55
C THR A 4 57.70 -2.92 15.33
N PHE A 5 57.96 -1.63 15.09
CA PHE A 5 57.03 -0.69 14.44
C PHE A 5 57.10 -0.82 12.91
N GLY A 6 56.98 -2.04 12.40
CA GLY A 6 57.19 -2.34 10.98
C GLY A 6 56.18 -3.36 10.44
N ALA A 7 54.89 -2.99 10.38
CA ALA A 7 53.86 -3.75 9.66
C ALA A 7 52.60 -2.96 9.27
N ASN A 8 52.55 -1.63 9.47
CA ASN A 8 51.28 -0.88 9.43
C ASN A 8 50.86 -0.37 8.03
N SER A 9 51.56 -0.73 6.95
CA SER A 9 51.30 -0.19 5.60
C SER A 9 50.40 -1.06 4.73
N THR A 10 50.15 -2.33 5.08
CA THR A 10 49.29 -3.23 4.27
C THR A 10 47.87 -3.36 4.80
N GLU A 11 47.60 -2.98 6.06
CA GLU A 11 46.26 -3.07 6.68
C GLU A 11 45.37 -1.85 6.33
N TYR A 12 45.97 -0.68 6.10
CA TYR A 12 45.28 0.56 5.71
C TYR A 12 44.97 0.65 4.21
N ASP A 13 45.78 -0.04 3.39
CA ASP A 13 45.60 -0.15 1.94
C ASP A 13 44.60 -1.27 1.57
N ASP A 14 44.12 -2.05 2.55
CA ASP A 14 43.09 -3.04 2.29
C ASP A 14 41.79 -2.29 1.93
N PRO A 15 41.25 -2.46 0.70
CA PRO A 15 40.08 -1.71 0.23
C PRO A 15 38.88 -1.83 1.17
N LEU A 16 38.80 -2.92 1.95
CA LEU A 16 37.80 -3.15 2.99
C LEU A 16 37.87 -2.13 4.14
N PHE A 17 39.06 -1.69 4.55
CA PHE A 17 39.20 -0.68 5.59
C PHE A 17 38.74 0.70 5.07
N GLN A 18 39.07 1.03 3.82
CA GLN A 18 38.62 2.27 3.19
C GLN A 18 37.10 2.29 2.96
N GLU A 19 36.51 1.16 2.56
CA GLU A 19 35.06 1.03 2.42
C GLU A 19 34.35 1.17 3.77
N ALA A 20 34.88 0.54 4.83
CA ALA A 20 34.40 0.70 6.19
C ALA A 20 34.47 2.16 6.67
N ALA A 21 35.60 2.83 6.47
CA ALA A 21 35.79 4.24 6.81
C ALA A 21 34.85 5.15 6.02
N THR A 22 34.66 4.88 4.73
CA THR A 22 33.72 5.62 3.87
C THR A 22 32.29 5.48 4.39
N HIS A 23 31.85 4.26 4.70
CA HIS A 23 30.53 4.03 5.29
C HIS A 23 30.38 4.67 6.67
N PHE A 24 31.44 4.70 7.47
CA PHE A 24 31.48 5.37 8.76
C PHE A 24 31.29 6.89 8.61
N HIS A 25 31.98 7.53 7.66
CA HIS A 25 31.84 8.96 7.39
C HIS A 25 30.49 9.34 6.77
N LEU A 26 29.90 8.43 5.97
CA LEU A 26 28.57 8.62 5.38
C LEU A 26 27.42 8.39 6.38
N GLY A 27 27.70 8.09 7.65
CA GLY A 27 26.69 7.79 8.67
C GLY A 27 25.95 6.47 8.43
N GLN A 28 26.49 5.60 7.57
CA GLN A 28 25.90 4.30 7.26
C GLN A 28 26.41 3.24 8.24
N TRP A 29 26.11 3.42 9.53
CA TRP A 29 26.71 2.65 10.62
C TRP A 29 26.54 1.14 10.46
N GLU A 30 25.37 0.65 10.03
CA GLU A 30 25.12 -0.77 9.77
C GLU A 30 26.09 -1.38 8.73
N LYS A 31 26.36 -0.66 7.63
CA LYS A 31 27.30 -1.13 6.61
C LYS A 31 28.74 -1.04 7.09
N ALA A 32 29.08 0.03 7.81
CA ALA A 32 30.39 0.20 8.40
C ALA A 32 30.69 -0.94 9.39
N ILE A 33 29.73 -1.31 10.25
CA ILE A 33 29.88 -2.41 11.21
C ILE A 33 30.12 -3.74 10.50
N ARG A 34 29.34 -4.07 9.45
CA ARG A 34 29.55 -5.32 8.70
C ARG A 34 30.92 -5.39 8.02
N ALA A 35 31.37 -4.28 7.43
CA ALA A 35 32.69 -4.20 6.81
C ALA A 35 33.80 -4.36 7.87
N LEU A 36 33.66 -3.71 9.03
CA LEU A 36 34.60 -3.84 10.16
C LEU A 36 34.59 -5.22 10.80
N GLU A 37 33.44 -5.89 10.89
CA GLU A 37 33.32 -7.27 11.38
C GLU A 37 34.05 -8.26 10.46
N THR A 38 33.90 -8.08 9.14
CA THR A 38 34.62 -8.86 8.14
C THR A 38 36.13 -8.64 8.25
N LEU A 39 36.54 -7.39 8.46
CA LEU A 39 37.94 -7.04 8.64
C LEU A 39 38.51 -7.60 9.95
N LYS A 40 37.75 -7.57 11.05
CA LYS A 40 38.12 -8.18 12.34
C LYS A 40 38.26 -9.70 12.25
N ALA A 41 37.43 -10.37 11.45
CA ALA A 41 37.56 -11.80 11.21
C ALA A 41 38.87 -12.14 10.48
N ARG A 42 39.33 -11.25 9.60
CA ARG A 42 40.58 -11.39 8.85
C ARG A 42 41.81 -10.99 9.66
N TYR A 43 41.67 -9.99 10.53
CA TYR A 43 42.73 -9.43 11.37
C TYR A 43 42.28 -9.37 12.85
N PRO A 44 42.21 -10.51 13.56
CA PRO A 44 41.71 -10.57 14.93
C PRO A 44 42.62 -9.91 15.99
N GLY A 45 43.80 -9.40 15.59
CA GLY A 45 44.79 -8.79 16.49
C GLY A 45 44.79 -7.26 16.51
N ASP A 46 44.05 -6.58 15.64
CA ASP A 46 44.08 -5.12 15.60
C ASP A 46 43.07 -4.51 16.58
N ALA A 47 43.61 -3.94 17.65
CA ALA A 47 42.84 -3.21 18.65
C ALA A 47 42.10 -2.00 18.07
N ARG A 48 42.58 -1.42 16.96
CA ARG A 48 41.95 -0.25 16.34
C ARG A 48 40.67 -0.60 15.61
N ILE A 49 40.63 -1.71 14.87
CA ILE A 49 39.41 -2.21 14.22
C ILE A 49 38.34 -2.48 15.28
N ALA A 50 38.75 -3.08 16.40
CA ALA A 50 37.84 -3.35 17.52
C ALA A 50 37.27 -2.06 18.13
N GLN A 51 38.10 -1.02 18.32
CA GLN A 51 37.65 0.30 18.80
C GLN A 51 36.69 0.97 17.80
N MET A 52 37.05 1.03 16.52
CA MET A 52 36.22 1.66 15.48
C MET A 52 34.87 0.95 15.32
N LEU A 53 34.87 -0.38 15.44
CA LEU A 53 33.66 -1.20 15.44
C LEU A 53 32.79 -0.91 16.66
N GLN A 54 33.39 -0.76 17.84
CA GLN A 54 32.67 -0.41 19.06
C GLN A 54 32.05 0.99 18.97
N ASP A 55 32.78 1.97 18.42
CA ASP A 55 32.28 3.33 18.20
C ASP A 55 31.13 3.35 17.17
N ALA A 56 31.27 2.60 16.08
CA ALA A 56 30.23 2.47 15.06
C ALA A 56 28.98 1.79 15.64
N GLN A 57 29.14 0.74 16.44
CA GLN A 57 28.03 0.05 17.13
C GLN A 57 27.35 0.95 18.16
N PHE A 58 28.11 1.74 18.91
CA PHE A 58 27.55 2.69 19.87
C PHE A 58 26.69 3.75 19.16
N LYS A 59 27.20 4.33 18.07
CA LYS A 59 26.46 5.29 17.24
C LYS A 59 25.23 4.65 16.59
N ALA A 60 25.36 3.44 16.06
CA ALA A 60 24.23 2.68 15.50
C ALA A 60 23.16 2.38 16.55
N GLN A 61 23.54 2.04 17.79
CA GLN A 61 22.57 1.78 18.86
C GLN A 61 21.89 3.06 19.37
N LEU A 62 22.60 4.19 19.41
CA LEU A 62 21.98 5.49 19.68
C LEU A 62 20.96 5.83 18.61
N GLU A 63 21.33 5.70 17.34
CA GLU A 63 20.41 5.93 16.23
C GLU A 63 19.28 4.92 16.21
N ALA A 64 19.51 3.63 16.48
CA ALA A 64 18.48 2.59 16.54
C ALA A 64 17.53 2.72 17.75
N LYS A 65 17.95 3.41 18.83
CA LYS A 65 17.01 3.78 19.90
C LYS A 65 16.05 4.89 19.46
N THR A 66 16.44 5.71 18.50
CA THR A 66 15.56 6.72 17.86
C THR A 66 14.82 6.14 16.65
N GLN A 67 15.46 5.25 15.91
CA GLN A 67 14.94 4.50 14.78
C GLN A 67 14.61 3.09 15.28
N VAL A 68 13.43 2.96 15.90
CA VAL A 68 12.71 1.70 15.99
C VAL A 68 12.94 0.94 14.68
N LYS A 69 13.48 -0.27 14.78
CA LYS A 69 13.68 -1.23 13.69
C LYS A 69 12.53 -1.21 12.69
N GLU A 70 12.57 -0.29 11.74
CA GLU A 70 11.87 -0.45 10.48
C GLU A 70 12.74 -1.44 9.71
N LYS A 71 12.49 -2.73 10.00
CA LYS A 71 12.59 -3.75 8.98
C LYS A 71 11.92 -3.14 7.76
N ARG A 72 12.75 -2.76 6.80
CA ARG A 72 12.49 -1.90 5.64
C ARG A 72 11.37 -2.49 4.79
N TRP A 73 10.14 -2.47 5.28
CA TRP A 73 8.96 -2.89 4.59
C TRP A 73 8.31 -1.63 4.02
N ILE A 74 8.98 -1.06 3.01
CA ILE A 74 8.47 0.03 2.18
C ILE A 74 7.36 -0.54 1.27
N ILE A 75 6.37 -1.26 1.82
CA ILE A 75 5.10 -1.40 1.12
C ILE A 75 4.36 -0.10 1.42
N PRO A 76 4.07 0.72 0.39
CA PRO A 76 3.30 1.93 0.56
C PRO A 76 1.84 1.56 0.83
N TRP A 77 1.54 1.05 2.03
CA TRP A 77 0.19 0.64 2.44
C TRP A 77 -0.81 1.77 2.26
N ARG A 78 -0.37 3.02 2.41
CA ARG A 78 -1.17 4.21 2.10
C ARG A 78 -1.53 4.30 0.62
N ALA A 79 -0.59 4.09 -0.30
CA ALA A 79 -0.85 4.12 -1.73
C ALA A 79 -1.68 2.92 -2.19
N MET A 80 -1.41 1.74 -1.64
CA MET A 80 -2.19 0.53 -1.90
C MET A 80 -3.63 0.71 -1.43
N LEU A 81 -3.86 1.15 -0.18
CA LEU A 81 -5.18 1.42 0.40
C LEU A 81 -5.95 2.50 -0.36
N VAL A 82 -5.29 3.60 -0.76
CA VAL A 82 -5.96 4.67 -1.53
C VAL A 82 -6.38 4.15 -2.90
N ARG A 83 -5.54 3.32 -3.56
CA ARG A 83 -5.88 2.74 -4.86
C ARG A 83 -7.02 1.72 -4.76
N THR A 84 -7.02 0.84 -3.75
CA THR A 84 -8.15 -0.08 -3.51
C THR A 84 -9.40 0.68 -3.09
N ALA A 85 -9.29 1.70 -2.24
CA ALA A 85 -10.42 2.54 -1.86
C ALA A 85 -11.01 3.26 -3.07
N MET A 86 -10.18 3.82 -3.95
CA MET A 86 -10.63 4.48 -5.17
C MET A 86 -11.36 3.50 -6.10
N VAL A 87 -10.83 2.29 -6.29
CA VAL A 87 -11.50 1.24 -7.08
C VAL A 87 -12.82 0.81 -6.43
N LEU A 88 -12.86 0.64 -5.11
CA LEU A 88 -14.08 0.30 -4.37
C LEU A 88 -15.14 1.40 -4.47
N VAL A 89 -14.75 2.67 -4.42
CA VAL A 89 -15.66 3.81 -4.60
C VAL A 89 -16.25 3.79 -6.01
N ILE A 90 -15.42 3.58 -7.04
CA ILE A 90 -15.90 3.48 -8.43
C ILE A 90 -16.86 2.30 -8.60
N LEU A 91 -16.50 1.12 -8.09
CA LEU A 91 -17.36 -0.07 -8.13
C LEU A 91 -18.67 0.15 -7.36
N GLY A 92 -18.62 0.80 -6.19
CA GLY A 92 -19.78 1.15 -5.39
C GLY A 92 -20.73 2.10 -6.12
N LEU A 93 -20.20 3.11 -6.83
CA LEU A 93 -20.98 4.02 -7.65
C LEU A 93 -21.65 3.30 -8.83
N LEU A 94 -20.94 2.43 -9.53
CA LEU A 94 -21.51 1.63 -10.61
C LEU A 94 -22.62 0.70 -10.10
N PHE A 95 -22.38 0.04 -8.97
CA PHE A 95 -23.36 -0.86 -8.35
C PHE A 95 -24.62 -0.10 -7.90
N ALA A 96 -24.44 1.04 -7.23
CA ALA A 96 -25.54 1.91 -6.83
C ALA A 96 -26.31 2.45 -8.04
N GLY A 97 -25.61 2.84 -9.11
CA GLY A 97 -26.20 3.27 -10.36
C GLY A 97 -27.08 2.19 -10.99
N VAL A 98 -26.57 0.96 -11.12
CA VAL A 98 -27.36 -0.17 -11.67
C VAL A 98 -28.54 -0.53 -10.77
N TRP A 99 -28.35 -0.50 -9.45
CA TRP A 99 -29.42 -0.78 -8.49
C TRP A 99 -30.54 0.26 -8.60
N MET A 100 -30.20 1.55 -8.68
CA MET A 100 -31.16 2.64 -8.83
C MET A 100 -31.89 2.59 -10.19
N VAL A 101 -31.15 2.29 -11.26
CA VAL A 101 -31.70 2.13 -12.62
C VAL A 101 -32.68 0.94 -12.69
N ARG A 102 -32.35 -0.21 -12.08
CA ARG A 102 -33.29 -1.33 -12.01
C ARG A 102 -34.53 -1.00 -11.18
N ALA A 103 -34.37 -0.29 -10.06
CA ALA A 103 -35.49 0.11 -9.20
C ALA A 103 -36.45 1.10 -9.88
N GLN A 104 -35.95 1.99 -10.75
CA GLN A 104 -36.77 3.04 -11.38
C GLN A 104 -37.18 2.78 -12.84
N LEU A 105 -36.43 1.99 -13.62
CA LEU A 105 -36.83 1.68 -15.01
C LEU A 105 -37.95 0.65 -15.10
N LEU A 106 -37.98 -0.34 -14.19
CA LEU A 106 -39.05 -1.33 -14.13
C LEU A 106 -40.45 -0.72 -13.90
N PRO A 107 -40.65 0.23 -12.95
CA PRO A 107 -41.98 0.79 -12.72
C PRO A 107 -42.50 1.65 -13.87
N MET A 108 -41.66 2.31 -14.69
CA MET A 108 -42.17 3.05 -15.86
C MET A 108 -42.74 2.13 -16.93
N LEU A 109 -42.12 0.96 -17.16
CA LEU A 109 -42.66 -0.05 -18.08
C LEU A 109 -43.92 -0.72 -17.50
N ALA A 110 -43.94 -0.99 -16.19
CA ALA A 110 -45.11 -1.56 -15.51
C ALA A 110 -46.31 -0.59 -15.52
N ASN A 111 -46.07 0.70 -15.27
CA ASN A 111 -47.12 1.73 -15.25
C ASN A 111 -47.67 2.00 -16.65
N ALA A 112 -46.84 1.94 -17.70
CA ALA A 112 -47.29 2.13 -19.07
C ALA A 112 -48.28 1.03 -19.54
N GLN A 113 -48.12 -0.21 -19.05
CA GLN A 113 -49.06 -1.28 -19.36
C GLN A 113 -50.38 -1.12 -18.59
N LEU A 114 -50.31 -0.77 -17.30
CA LEU A 114 -51.51 -0.52 -16.47
C LEU A 114 -52.35 0.65 -17.02
N GLN A 115 -51.70 1.72 -17.48
CA GLN A 115 -52.40 2.87 -18.04
C GLN A 115 -53.13 2.53 -19.36
N ARG A 116 -52.55 1.66 -20.20
CA ARG A 116 -53.21 1.18 -21.42
C ARG A 116 -54.41 0.30 -21.12
N GLN A 117 -54.30 -0.59 -20.14
CA GLN A 117 -55.42 -1.44 -19.72
C GLN A 117 -56.57 -0.63 -19.12
N GLN A 118 -56.28 0.37 -18.26
CA GLN A 118 -57.32 1.26 -17.73
C GLN A 118 -58.00 2.06 -18.84
N MET A 119 -57.24 2.59 -19.80
CA MET A 119 -57.82 3.32 -20.94
C MET A 119 -58.72 2.42 -21.79
N GLN A 120 -58.37 1.16 -21.97
CA GLN A 120 -59.21 0.20 -22.69
C GLN A 120 -60.49 -0.13 -21.92
N LEU A 121 -60.41 -0.43 -20.62
CA LEU A 121 -61.58 -0.70 -19.79
C LEU A 121 -62.52 0.51 -19.70
N LEU A 122 -61.97 1.71 -19.56
CA LEU A 122 -62.78 2.94 -19.54
C LEU A 122 -63.43 3.21 -20.90
N ASN A 123 -62.73 2.95 -22.00
CA ASN A 123 -63.32 3.09 -23.33
C ASN A 123 -64.41 2.05 -23.59
N GLN A 124 -64.21 0.80 -23.14
CA GLN A 124 -65.23 -0.25 -23.20
C GLN A 124 -66.45 0.11 -22.36
N ALA A 125 -66.25 0.53 -21.11
CA ALA A 125 -67.33 0.97 -20.23
C ALA A 125 -68.07 2.18 -20.81
N LYS A 126 -67.36 3.18 -21.37
CA LYS A 126 -67.98 4.33 -22.05
C LYS A 126 -68.73 3.91 -23.30
N ALA A 127 -68.20 2.98 -24.08
CA ALA A 127 -68.86 2.48 -25.28
C ALA A 127 -70.13 1.69 -24.94
N ALA A 128 -70.09 0.82 -23.93
CA ALA A 128 -71.25 0.09 -23.42
C ALA A 128 -72.32 1.04 -22.86
N LEU A 129 -71.91 2.05 -22.10
CA LEU A 129 -72.80 3.07 -21.53
C LEU A 129 -73.42 3.98 -22.61
N ALA A 130 -72.66 4.34 -23.65
CA ALA A 130 -73.17 5.08 -24.81
C ALA A 130 -74.08 4.24 -25.71
N ALA A 131 -73.85 2.93 -25.77
CA ALA A 131 -74.72 1.98 -26.48
C ALA A 131 -76.02 1.67 -25.71
N GLY A 132 -76.17 2.14 -24.47
CA GLY A 132 -77.37 1.92 -23.65
C GLY A 132 -77.55 0.47 -23.17
N ASN A 133 -76.56 -0.39 -23.40
CA ASN A 133 -76.57 -1.79 -23.01
C ASN A 133 -75.95 -1.93 -21.62
N PHE A 134 -76.77 -1.84 -20.59
CA PHE A 134 -76.38 -2.07 -19.20
C PHE A 134 -76.23 -3.57 -18.86
N ASP A 135 -76.55 -4.49 -19.79
CA ASP A 135 -76.56 -5.93 -19.55
C ASP A 135 -75.20 -6.64 -19.78
N GLU A 136 -74.16 -5.95 -20.29
CA GLU A 136 -72.81 -6.53 -20.49
C GLU A 136 -71.79 -6.12 -19.40
N ALA A 137 -72.23 -5.46 -18.33
CA ALA A 137 -71.37 -4.90 -17.28
C ALA A 137 -71.43 -5.64 -15.93
N GLU A 138 -71.70 -6.95 -15.93
CA GLU A 138 -71.49 -7.85 -14.78
C GLU A 138 -70.33 -8.83 -15.01
#